data_AF-I1YF14-F1
#
_entry.id   AF-I1YF14-F1
#
_cell.length_a   1.000
_cell.length_b   1.000
_cell.length_c   1.000
_cell.angle_alpha   90.00
_cell.angle_beta   90.00
_cell.angle_gamma   90.00
#
_symmetry.space_group_name_H-M   'P 1'
#
loop_
_entity.id
_entity.type
_entity.pdbx_description
1 polymer ?
#
loop_
_entity_poly.entity_id
_entity_poly.type
_entity_poly.pdbx_seq_one_letter_code
_entity_poly.pdbx_strand_id
1 'polypeptide(L)' 'MIICVCHNVNVSKIKSAIDCGADTVDRIREETLASTCCGKCLFKVNRVLQQHAPAENSTFTEQQCAVKTAIRS' A
#
# COMPACT_ATOMS: atom_id res chain seq x y z
N MET A 1 -5.07 12.85 -5.35
CA MET A 1 -6.23 12.03 -5.76
C MET A 1 -7.11 11.71 -4.55
N ILE A 2 -8.45 11.76 -4.72
CA ILE A 2 -9.41 11.29 -3.70
C ILE A 2 -9.44 9.76 -3.67
N ILE A 3 -9.29 9.20 -2.47
CA ILE A 3 -9.31 7.75 -2.22
C ILE A 3 -10.65 7.33 -1.63
N CYS A 4 -11.15 8.07 -0.62
CA CYS A 4 -12.46 7.86 -0.02
C CYS A 4 -13.38 9.06 -0.32
N VAL A 5 -14.47 8.82 -1.06
CA VAL A 5 -15.46 9.87 -1.35
C VAL A 5 -16.38 10.15 -0.17
N CYS A 6 -16.71 9.15 0.66
CA CYS A 6 -17.64 9.30 1.78
C CYS A 6 -17.15 10.31 2.84
N HIS A 7 -15.83 10.33 3.09
CA HIS A 7 -15.21 11.16 4.12
C HIS A 7 -14.23 12.19 3.52
N ASN A 8 -14.29 12.39 2.20
CA ASN A 8 -13.41 13.30 1.47
C ASN A 8 -11.91 13.10 1.79
N VAL A 9 -11.46 11.84 1.82
CA VAL A 9 -10.07 11.49 2.15
C VAL A 9 -9.26 11.39 0.86
N ASN A 10 -8.19 12.17 0.77
CA ASN A 10 -7.23 12.11 -0.32
C ASN A 10 -6.00 11.25 0.05
N VAL A 11 -5.20 10.91 -0.96
CA VAL A 11 -3.97 10.13 -0.79
C VAL A 11 -2.97 10.78 0.17
N SER A 12 -2.87 12.11 0.17
CA SER A 12 -1.93 12.83 1.05
C SER A 12 -2.29 12.63 2.51
N LYS A 13 -3.59 12.68 2.86
CA LYS A 13 -4.07 12.42 4.22
C LYS A 13 -3.76 10.99 4.69
N ILE A 14 -3.86 10.00 3.80
CA ILE A 14 -3.48 8.62 4.11
C ILE A 14 -1.97 8.51 4.33
N LYS A 15 -1.16 9.14 3.45
CA LYS A 15 0.31 9.17 3.62
C LYS A 15 0.72 9.82 4.92
N SER A 16 0.12 10.96 5.28
CA SER A 16 0.38 11.60 6.56
C SER A 16 0.04 10.71 7.76
N ALA A 17 -1.04 9.93 7.69
CA ALA A 17 -1.34 8.95 8.74
C ALA A 17 -0.27 7.85 8.84
N ILE A 18 0.24 7.37 7.70
CA ILE A 18 1.34 6.40 7.65
C ILE A 18 2.63 7.02 8.21
N ASP A 19 2.95 8.26 7.84
CA ASP A 19 4.11 9.00 8.34
C ASP A 19 4.01 9.27 9.86
N CYS A 20 2.79 9.37 10.40
CA CYS A 20 2.51 9.44 11.84
C CYS A 20 2.56 8.07 12.55
N GLY A 21 2.87 6.98 11.83
CA GLY A 21 3.05 5.64 12.39
C GLY A 21 1.89 4.67 12.13
N ALA A 22 0.94 4.98 11.27
CA ALA A 22 -0.10 4.03 10.88
C ALA A 22 0.48 2.94 9.95
N ASP A 23 0.67 1.74 10.50
CA ASP A 23 1.22 0.56 9.82
C ASP A 23 0.14 -0.44 9.35
N THR A 24 -1.10 -0.22 9.77
CA THR A 24 -2.24 -1.10 9.49
C THR A 24 -3.42 -0.30 8.94
N VAL A 25 -4.28 -1.01 8.19
CA VAL A 25 -5.48 -0.37 7.65
C VAL A 25 -6.39 0.12 8.77
N ASP A 26 -6.54 -0.62 9.87
CA ASP A 26 -7.38 -0.20 10.99
C ASP A 26 -6.88 1.09 11.64
N ARG A 27 -5.56 1.27 11.82
CA ARG A 27 -5.00 2.57 12.23
C ARG A 27 -5.31 3.69 11.26
N ILE A 28 -5.22 3.45 9.96
CA ILE A 28 -5.62 4.45 8.96
C ILE A 28 -7.12 4.78 9.06
N ARG A 29 -7.98 3.82 9.42
CA ARG A 29 -9.42 4.07 9.61
C ARG A 29 -9.68 4.96 10.81
N GLU A 30 -9.00 4.71 11.93
CA GLU A 30 -9.09 5.52 13.15
C GLU A 30 -8.69 6.98 12.87
N GLU A 31 -7.59 7.20 12.16
CA GLU A 31 -7.04 8.54 11.89
C GLU A 31 -7.78 9.30 10.78
N THR A 32 -8.21 8.60 9.73
CA THR A 32 -8.69 9.26 8.50
C THR A 32 -10.18 9.06 8.22
N LEU A 33 -10.85 8.14 8.92
CA LEU A 33 -12.21 7.66 8.64
C LEU A 33 -12.37 7.02 7.24
N ALA A 34 -11.28 6.75 6.54
CA ALA A 34 -11.36 5.99 5.29
C ALA A 34 -11.91 4.58 5.57
N SER A 35 -12.69 4.01 4.66
CA SER A 35 -13.22 2.64 4.76
C SER A 35 -14.18 2.35 5.92
N THR A 36 -14.71 3.36 6.62
CA THR A 36 -15.69 3.18 7.71
C THR A 36 -17.16 3.31 7.27
N CYS A 37 -17.44 3.84 6.08
CA CYS A 37 -18.80 3.99 5.54
C CYS A 37 -19.15 2.88 4.53
N CYS A 38 -18.89 3.07 3.23
CA CYS A 38 -19.29 2.10 2.21
C CYS A 38 -18.24 1.01 1.90
N GLY A 39 -17.04 1.10 2.48
CA GLY A 39 -15.95 0.12 2.29
C GLY A 39 -15.28 0.09 0.90
N LYS A 40 -15.84 0.73 -0.14
CA LYS A 40 -15.33 0.65 -1.53
C LYS A 40 -13.88 1.13 -1.72
N CYS A 41 -13.39 2.00 -0.85
CA CYS A 41 -12.02 2.50 -0.90
C CYS A 41 -10.99 1.58 -0.23
N LEU A 42 -11.42 0.50 0.45
CA LEU A 42 -10.54 -0.36 1.24
C LEU A 42 -9.34 -0.89 0.45
N PHE A 43 -9.57 -1.42 -0.74
CA PHE A 43 -8.50 -1.91 -1.61
C PHE A 43 -7.50 -0.81 -2.00
N LYS A 44 -7.97 0.42 -2.22
CA LYS A 44 -7.11 1.57 -2.55
C LYS A 44 -6.28 2.01 -1.34
N VAL A 45 -6.88 2.04 -0.15
CA VAL A 45 -6.18 2.36 1.10
C VAL A 45 -5.08 1.33 1.36
N ASN A 46 -5.41 0.04 1.26
CA ASN A 46 -4.44 -1.04 1.47
C ASN A 46 -3.27 -0.96 0.47
N ARG A 47 -3.55 -0.67 -0.81
CA ARG A 47 -2.50 -0.45 -1.82
C ARG A 47 -1.58 0.71 -1.46
N VAL A 48 -2.11 1.83 -0.98
CA VAL A 48 -1.27 2.98 -0.57
C VAL A 48 -0.39 2.60 0.61
N LEU A 49 -0.93 1.88 1.60
CA LEU A 49 -0.18 1.40 2.75
C LEU A 49 0.97 0.46 2.33
N GLN A 50 0.70 -0.52 1.47
CA GLN A 50 1.73 -1.44 0.97
C GLN A 50 2.81 -0.76 0.13
N GLN A 51 2.47 0.28 -0.62
CA GLN A 51 3.43 1.04 -1.42
C GLN A 51 4.32 1.97 -0.58
N HIS A 52 3.88 2.32 0.62
CA HIS A 52 4.57 3.28 1.50
C HIS A 52 5.33 2.57 2.63
N ALA A 53 4.98 1.32 2.96
CA ALA A 53 5.84 0.45 3.74
C ALA A 53 7.18 0.30 3.01
N PRO A 54 8.33 0.35 3.71
CA PRO A 54 9.62 0.14 3.09
C PRO A 54 9.66 -1.28 2.52
N ALA A 55 9.43 -1.40 1.22
CA ALA A 55 9.89 -2.57 0.48
C ALA A 55 11.41 -2.56 0.65
N GLU A 56 11.92 -3.48 1.47
CA GLU A 56 13.32 -3.86 1.40
C GLU A 56 13.68 -4.19 -0.06
N ASN A 57 14.39 -3.24 -0.65
CA ASN A 57 15.15 -3.29 -1.91
C ASN A 57 14.50 -4.01 -3.09
N SER A 58 13.75 -3.25 -3.90
CA SER A 58 13.67 -3.49 -5.34
C SER A 58 14.91 -2.93 -6.07
N THR A 59 16.09 -3.43 -5.70
CA THR A 59 17.26 -3.44 -6.59
C THR A 59 17.39 -4.83 -7.21
N PHE A 60 16.62 -5.08 -8.27
CA PHE A 60 16.90 -6.14 -9.23
C PHE A 60 16.63 -5.63 -10.65
N THR A 61 17.50 -4.71 -11.07
CA THR A 61 17.98 -4.71 -12.45
C THR A 61 18.83 -5.99 -12.63
N GLU A 62 18.53 -6.79 -13.67
CA GLU A 62 19.42 -7.80 -14.31
C GLU A 62 19.37 -9.32 -13.97
N GLN A 63 18.49 -9.89 -13.14
CA GLN A 63 18.42 -11.38 -13.02
C GLN A 63 17.32 -12.06 -13.84
N GLN A 64 17.33 -11.78 -15.15
CA GLN A 64 16.67 -12.60 -16.16
C GLN A 64 17.71 -13.52 -16.83
N CYS A 65 18.20 -14.58 -16.17
CA CYS A 65 18.92 -15.67 -16.91
C CYS A 65 19.14 -17.04 -16.20
N ALA A 66 19.11 -17.19 -14.86
CA ALA A 66 19.74 -18.39 -14.26
C ALA A 66 18.82 -19.54 -13.79
N VAL A 67 17.48 -19.43 -13.84
CA VAL A 67 16.57 -20.46 -13.28
C VAL A 67 15.82 -21.26 -14.36
N LYS A 68 16.38 -21.37 -15.57
CA LYS A 68 15.94 -22.36 -16.55
C LYS A 68 17.10 -23.28 -16.91
N THR A 69 17.08 -24.45 -16.27
CA THR A 69 17.64 -25.69 -16.81
C THR A 69 19.14 -25.94 -16.60
N ALA A 70 19.59 -25.83 -15.34
CA ALA A 70 20.69 -26.67 -14.81
C ALA A 70 20.17 -28.05 -14.31
N ILE A 71 18.96 -28.45 -14.71
CA ILE A 71 18.38 -29.77 -14.38
C ILE A 71 18.02 -30.45 -15.69
N ARG A 72 19.04 -31.03 -16.34
CA ARG A 72 19.03 -32.32 -17.04
C ARG A 72 20.27 -32.42 -17.92
N SER A 73 21.36 -32.83 -17.27
CA SER A 73 22.19 -33.93 -17.77
C SER A 73 21.31 -35.15 -18.06
#